data_AF-A0A954S6N7-F1
#
_entry.id   AF-A0A954S6N7-F1
#
_cell.length_a   1.000
_cell.length_b   1.000
_cell.length_c   1.000
_cell.angle_alpha   90.00
_cell.angle_beta   90.00
_cell.angle_gamma   90.00
#
_symmetry.space_group_name_H-M   'P 1'
#
loop_
_entity.id
_entity.type
_entity.pdbx_description
1 polymer ?
#
loop_
_entity_poly.entity_id
_entity_poly.type
_entity_poly.pdbx_seq_one_letter_code
_entity_poly.pdbx_strand_id
1 'polypeptide(L)'
;MTNHRRLLEFQDQSVGSSLPLVSKAVRLADVGEYEEALRMLANGNSSSQEILNARGVCFMRLGRPADAVRVFRSLVLPSGCIWMKPELPVIYRTNFSTALLLAGLPLGVRDTLQEIAEKDHPSVRRLSNAVAQWERRMSWWQYLSWKYGFPPKLPLTIDFLPGEFTDTTLVSPPTSPETPSAPFPPVQQVA
;
A
#
# COMPACT_ATOMS: atom_id res chain seq x y z
N MET A 1 -33.04 1.76 21.26
CA MET A 1 -31.68 1.18 21.20
C MET A 1 -31.54 0.39 19.90
N THR A 2 -31.47 1.07 18.74
CA THR A 2 -31.60 0.39 17.43
C THR A 2 -30.79 1.07 16.33
N ASN A 3 -29.56 1.51 16.61
CA ASN A 3 -28.71 2.18 15.61
C ASN A 3 -27.29 1.63 15.42
N HIS A 4 -26.76 0.77 16.31
CA HIS A 4 -25.41 0.22 16.10
C HIS A 4 -25.36 -0.99 15.15
N ARG A 5 -26.45 -1.76 15.03
CA ARG A 5 -26.46 -2.95 14.16
C ARG A 5 -26.46 -2.59 12.66
N ARG A 6 -27.02 -1.44 12.28
CA ARG A 6 -27.12 -0.98 10.88
C ARG A 6 -25.82 -0.42 10.30
N LEU A 7 -24.89 0.04 11.15
CA LEU A 7 -23.61 0.60 10.70
C LEU A 7 -22.59 -0.49 10.37
N LEU A 8 -22.64 -1.63 11.05
CA LEU A 8 -21.76 -2.77 10.75
C LEU A 8 -22.16 -3.50 9.46
N GLU A 9 -23.47 -3.61 9.17
CA GLU A 9 -23.96 -4.23 7.93
C GLU A 9 -23.68 -3.39 6.68
N PHE A 10 -23.58 -2.06 6.81
CA PHE A 10 -23.28 -1.18 5.67
C PHE A 10 -21.81 -1.24 5.23
N GLN A 11 -20.92 -1.63 6.14
CA GLN A 11 -19.48 -1.74 5.87
C GLN A 11 -19.16 -3.04 5.12
N ASP A 12 -19.90 -4.13 5.41
CA ASP A 12 -19.67 -5.47 4.87
C ASP A 12 -20.14 -5.63 3.40
N GLN A 13 -21.22 -4.93 2.99
CA GLN A 13 -21.68 -4.99 1.59
C GLN A 13 -20.77 -4.25 0.59
N SER A 14 -19.93 -3.33 1.05
CA SER A 14 -19.04 -2.55 0.17
C SER A 14 -17.83 -3.36 -0.32
N VAL A 15 -17.32 -4.26 0.51
CA VAL A 15 -16.10 -5.06 0.26
C VAL A 15 -16.32 -6.04 -0.89
N GLY A 16 -17.51 -6.63 -1.02
CA GLY A 16 -17.81 -7.57 -2.11
C GLY A 16 -17.88 -6.94 -3.51
N SER A 17 -18.19 -5.64 -3.61
CA SER A 17 -18.45 -4.97 -4.89
C SER A 17 -17.21 -4.40 -5.58
N SER A 18 -16.19 -4.01 -4.81
CA SER A 18 -14.95 -3.40 -5.33
C SER A 18 -13.90 -4.43 -5.74
N LEU A 19 -13.90 -5.61 -5.10
CA LEU A 19 -12.90 -6.67 -5.31
C LEU A 19 -12.74 -7.10 -6.77
N PRO A 20 -13.80 -7.35 -7.56
CA PRO A 20 -13.63 -7.76 -8.97
C PRO A 20 -13.00 -6.66 -9.83
N LEU A 21 -13.36 -5.39 -9.58
CA LEU A 21 -12.84 -4.24 -10.30
C LEU A 21 -11.37 -4.00 -9.98
N VAL A 22 -11.01 -4.04 -8.70
CA VAL A 22 -9.63 -3.91 -8.23
C VAL A 22 -8.78 -5.06 -8.75
N SER A 23 -9.26 -6.30 -8.71
CA SER A 23 -8.54 -7.46 -9.26
C SER A 23 -8.27 -7.30 -10.76
N LYS A 24 -9.22 -6.75 -11.52
CA LYS A 24 -9.01 -6.46 -12.94
C LYS A 24 -7.98 -5.34 -13.13
N ALA A 25 -7.99 -4.32 -12.28
CA ALA A 25 -7.02 -3.22 -12.33
C ALA A 25 -5.61 -3.71 -12.01
N VAL A 26 -5.47 -4.62 -11.04
CA VAL A 26 -4.19 -5.28 -10.72
C VAL A 26 -3.65 -6.02 -11.93
N ARG A 27 -4.48 -6.84 -12.62
CA ARG A 27 -4.03 -7.54 -13.84
C ARG A 27 -3.56 -6.61 -14.96
N LEU A 28 -4.22 -5.46 -15.13
CA LEU A 28 -3.76 -4.44 -16.09
C LEU A 28 -2.45 -3.80 -15.63
N ALA A 29 -2.32 -3.51 -14.35
CA ALA A 29 -1.10 -2.96 -13.77
C ALA A 29 0.09 -3.93 -13.86
N ASP A 30 -0.14 -5.25 -13.79
CA ASP A 30 0.90 -6.29 -13.93
C ASP A 30 1.53 -6.31 -15.33
N VAL A 31 0.76 -5.90 -16.35
CA VAL A 31 1.27 -5.76 -17.74
C VAL A 31 1.69 -4.32 -18.07
N GLY A 32 1.69 -3.41 -17.10
CA GLY A 32 2.12 -2.02 -17.25
C GLY A 32 1.05 -1.06 -17.78
N GLU A 33 -0.20 -1.51 -17.97
CA GLU A 33 -1.31 -0.73 -18.52
C GLU A 33 -2.01 0.11 -17.43
N TYR A 34 -1.26 1.05 -16.83
CA TYR A 34 -1.72 1.82 -15.68
C TYR A 34 -2.80 2.86 -16.02
N GLU A 35 -2.76 3.49 -17.21
CA GLU A 35 -3.80 4.41 -17.67
C GLU A 35 -5.15 3.71 -17.84
N GLU A 36 -5.13 2.51 -18.41
CA GLU A 36 -6.34 1.68 -18.58
C GLU A 36 -6.91 1.27 -17.23
N ALA A 37 -6.05 0.79 -16.33
CA ALA A 37 -6.42 0.46 -14.96
C ALA A 37 -7.07 1.66 -14.26
N LEU A 38 -6.48 2.85 -14.39
CA LEU A 38 -6.98 4.08 -13.78
C LEU A 38 -8.34 4.50 -14.35
N ARG A 39 -8.53 4.44 -15.68
CA ARG A 39 -9.81 4.81 -16.32
C ARG A 39 -10.92 3.87 -15.88
N MET A 40 -10.63 2.58 -15.78
CA MET A 40 -11.58 1.59 -15.28
C MET A 40 -11.94 1.83 -13.81
N LEU A 41 -10.97 2.13 -12.96
CA LEU A 41 -11.19 2.44 -11.54
C LEU A 41 -11.99 3.75 -11.35
N ALA A 42 -11.87 4.71 -12.27
CA ALA A 42 -12.64 5.96 -12.23
C ALA A 42 -14.14 5.75 -12.42
N ASN A 43 -14.55 4.68 -13.10
CA ASN A 43 -15.95 4.30 -13.32
C ASN A 43 -16.55 3.51 -12.14
N GLY A 44 -15.73 3.11 -11.15
CA GLY A 44 -16.18 2.40 -9.97
C GLY A 44 -16.74 3.32 -8.87
N ASN A 45 -17.18 2.71 -7.77
CA ASN A 45 -17.58 3.46 -6.58
C ASN A 45 -16.39 4.23 -6.02
N SER A 46 -16.38 5.55 -6.21
CA SER A 46 -15.29 6.45 -5.81
C SER A 46 -15.06 6.52 -4.30
N SER A 47 -15.94 5.96 -3.48
CA SER A 47 -15.79 5.92 -2.01
C SER A 47 -15.20 4.62 -1.47
N SER A 48 -15.00 3.58 -2.29
CA SER A 48 -14.36 2.34 -1.84
C SER A 48 -12.88 2.57 -1.54
N GLN A 49 -12.44 2.10 -0.38
CA GLN A 49 -11.07 2.25 0.09
C GLN A 49 -10.07 1.51 -0.80
N GLU A 50 -10.44 0.32 -1.27
CA GLU A 50 -9.64 -0.51 -2.19
C GLU A 50 -9.46 0.20 -3.54
N ILE A 51 -10.54 0.80 -4.08
CA ILE A 51 -10.50 1.56 -5.33
C ILE A 51 -9.62 2.80 -5.17
N LEU A 52 -9.75 3.55 -4.07
CA LEU A 52 -8.91 4.71 -3.79
C LEU A 52 -7.43 4.31 -3.66
N ASN A 53 -7.13 3.22 -2.97
CA ASN A 53 -5.78 2.69 -2.87
C ASN A 53 -5.22 2.34 -4.26
N ALA A 54 -5.96 1.56 -5.05
CA ALA A 54 -5.54 1.14 -6.38
C ALA A 54 -5.31 2.33 -7.33
N ARG A 55 -6.16 3.36 -7.27
CA ARG A 55 -5.99 4.60 -8.04
C ARG A 55 -4.70 5.31 -7.64
N GLY A 56 -4.45 5.45 -6.34
CA GLY A 56 -3.23 6.07 -5.83
C GLY A 56 -1.97 5.33 -6.29
N VAL A 57 -1.97 4.00 -6.26
CA VAL A 57 -0.86 3.18 -6.80
C VAL A 57 -0.65 3.42 -8.29
N CYS A 58 -1.72 3.42 -9.09
CA CYS A 58 -1.62 3.72 -10.52
C CYS A 58 -1.03 5.12 -10.77
N PHE A 59 -1.48 6.15 -10.05
CA PHE A 59 -0.93 7.50 -10.17
C PHE A 59 0.57 7.55 -9.84
N MET A 60 1.04 6.85 -8.81
CA MET A 60 2.48 6.79 -8.50
C MET A 60 3.27 6.15 -9.64
N ARG A 61 2.79 5.01 -10.16
CA ARG A 61 3.47 4.27 -11.24
C ARG A 61 3.46 4.99 -12.58
N LEU A 62 2.47 5.87 -12.80
CA LEU A 62 2.40 6.80 -13.93
C LEU A 62 3.29 8.04 -13.80
N GLY A 63 4.08 8.17 -12.72
CA GLY A 63 4.89 9.36 -12.49
C GLY A 63 4.06 10.60 -12.14
N ARG A 64 2.84 10.41 -11.59
CA ARG A 64 1.92 11.48 -11.15
C ARG A 64 1.76 11.50 -9.63
N PRO A 65 2.86 11.68 -8.85
CA PRO A 65 2.81 11.52 -7.40
C PRO A 65 1.94 12.58 -6.69
N ALA A 66 1.81 13.79 -7.24
CA ALA A 66 0.92 14.81 -6.70
C ALA A 66 -0.56 14.38 -6.70
N ASP A 67 -1.00 13.71 -7.76
CA ASP A 67 -2.36 13.16 -7.84
C ASP A 67 -2.54 11.98 -6.88
N ALA A 68 -1.51 11.13 -6.74
CA ALA A 68 -1.50 10.05 -5.76
C ALA A 68 -1.67 10.59 -4.34
N VAL A 69 -0.92 11.63 -3.96
CA VAL A 69 -1.02 12.28 -2.64
C VAL A 69 -2.43 12.76 -2.38
N ARG A 70 -3.10 13.38 -3.35
CA ARG A 70 -4.49 13.86 -3.19
C ARG A 70 -5.47 12.72 -2.91
N VAL A 71 -5.36 11.62 -3.66
CA VAL A 71 -6.21 10.43 -3.46
C VAL A 71 -5.94 9.80 -2.10
N PHE A 72 -4.68 9.53 -1.76
CA PHE A 72 -4.33 8.90 -0.50
C PHE A 72 -4.67 9.79 0.71
N ARG A 73 -4.53 11.11 0.60
CA ARG A 73 -4.94 12.03 1.67
C ARG A 73 -6.44 11.89 1.99
N SER A 74 -7.28 11.77 0.96
CA SER A 74 -8.74 11.57 1.14
C SER A 74 -9.09 10.20 1.72
N LEU A 75 -8.25 9.19 1.47
CA LEU A 75 -8.42 7.84 2.00
C LEU A 75 -7.98 7.77 3.48
N VAL A 76 -6.75 8.21 3.74
CA VAL A 76 -6.00 7.94 4.96
C VAL A 76 -6.28 8.96 6.06
N LEU A 77 -6.52 10.22 5.72
CA LEU A 77 -6.81 11.26 6.71
C LEU A 77 -8.32 11.47 6.86
N PRO A 78 -8.86 11.48 8.08
CA PRO A 78 -10.21 11.98 8.34
C PRO A 78 -10.32 13.48 7.97
N SER A 79 -11.51 13.93 7.58
CA SER A 79 -11.76 15.33 7.27
C SER A 79 -11.43 16.24 8.44
N GLY A 80 -10.53 17.20 8.23
CA GLY A 80 -10.09 18.15 9.25
C GLY A 80 -9.02 17.62 10.22
N CYS A 81 -8.55 16.39 10.05
CA CYS A 81 -7.49 15.80 10.87
C CYS A 81 -6.15 15.74 10.13
N ILE A 82 -5.07 15.71 10.90
CA ILE A 82 -3.69 15.53 10.40
C ILE A 82 -3.15 14.11 10.64
N TRP A 83 -3.87 13.32 11.44
CA TRP A 83 -3.52 11.94 11.82
C TRP A 83 -4.16 10.94 10.85
N MET A 84 -3.46 9.84 10.60
CA MET A 84 -3.92 8.72 9.80
C MET A 84 -4.92 7.85 10.57
N LYS A 85 -5.92 7.32 9.87
CA LYS A 85 -6.85 6.32 10.43
C LYS A 85 -6.09 5.03 10.81
N PRO A 86 -5.98 4.69 12.10
CA PRO A 86 -5.23 3.50 12.53
C PRO A 86 -5.88 2.19 12.07
N GLU A 87 -7.19 2.18 11.83
CA GLU A 87 -7.95 1.02 11.37
C GLU A 87 -7.69 0.65 9.90
N LEU A 88 -7.03 1.52 9.13
CA LEU A 88 -6.73 1.22 7.73
C LEU A 88 -5.59 0.21 7.61
N PRO A 89 -5.65 -0.67 6.58
CA PRO A 89 -4.55 -1.55 6.23
C PRO A 89 -3.21 -0.82 6.18
N VAL A 90 -2.17 -1.46 6.71
CA VAL A 90 -0.81 -0.90 6.80
C VAL A 90 -0.31 -0.47 5.43
N ILE A 91 -0.63 -1.23 4.39
CA ILE A 91 -0.28 -0.92 3.00
C ILE A 91 -0.87 0.42 2.53
N TYR A 92 -2.06 0.82 2.97
CA TYR A 92 -2.69 2.09 2.53
C TYR A 92 -1.94 3.28 3.13
N ARG A 93 -1.61 3.19 4.43
CA ARG A 93 -0.79 4.19 5.13
C ARG A 93 0.61 4.25 4.54
N THR A 94 1.23 3.11 4.23
CA THR A 94 2.56 3.03 3.60
C THR A 94 2.56 3.59 2.18
N ASN A 95 1.50 3.35 1.40
CA ASN A 95 1.34 3.89 0.06
C ASN A 95 1.21 5.43 0.08
N PHE A 96 0.51 5.98 1.08
CA PHE A 96 0.47 7.42 1.30
C PHE A 96 1.87 7.99 1.57
N SER A 97 2.63 7.38 2.48
CA SER A 97 4.03 7.77 2.74
C SER A 97 4.90 7.67 1.47
N THR A 98 4.70 6.63 0.66
CA THR A 98 5.41 6.47 -0.62
C THR A 98 5.05 7.59 -1.60
N ALA A 99 3.78 7.98 -1.68
CA ALA A 99 3.33 9.06 -2.54
C ALA A 99 3.92 10.42 -2.10
N LEU A 100 3.97 10.68 -0.79
CA LEU A 100 4.64 11.87 -0.23
C LEU A 100 6.12 11.90 -0.61
N LEU A 101 6.80 10.75 -0.51
CA LEU A 101 8.21 10.62 -0.85
C LEU A 101 8.46 10.95 -2.32
N LEU A 102 7.67 10.36 -3.23
CA LEU A 102 7.77 10.60 -4.67
C LEU A 102 7.36 12.01 -5.08
N ALA A 103 6.45 12.65 -4.34
CA ALA A 103 6.05 14.03 -4.56
C ALA A 103 7.11 15.05 -4.09
N GLY A 104 8.24 14.59 -3.54
CA GLY A 104 9.24 15.49 -2.97
C GLY A 104 8.75 16.17 -1.68
N LEU A 105 7.89 15.48 -0.91
CA LEU A 105 7.37 15.91 0.39
C LEU A 105 7.94 15.07 1.56
N PRO A 106 9.27 14.92 1.68
CA PRO A 106 9.93 14.04 2.66
C PRO A 106 9.64 14.40 4.14
N LEU A 107 9.25 15.63 4.46
CA LEU A 107 8.92 16.01 5.85
C LEU A 107 7.75 15.16 6.36
N GLY A 108 6.70 15.02 5.55
CA GLY A 108 5.55 14.20 5.89
C GLY A 108 5.84 12.70 5.87
N VAL A 109 6.93 12.24 5.22
CA VAL A 109 7.24 10.81 5.11
C VAL A 109 7.66 10.24 6.45
N ARG A 110 8.54 10.94 7.19
CA ARG A 110 8.96 10.48 8.51
C ARG A 110 7.80 10.48 9.50
N ASP A 111 7.02 11.55 9.51
CA ASP A 111 5.89 11.70 10.42
C ASP A 111 4.86 10.58 10.19
N THR A 112 4.50 10.34 8.93
CA THR A 112 3.57 9.25 8.58
C THR A 112 4.16 7.86 8.87
N LEU A 113 5.44 7.62 8.57
CA LEU A 113 6.08 6.35 8.92
C LEU A 113 6.17 6.13 10.44
N GLN A 114 6.34 7.19 11.24
CA GLN A 114 6.36 7.11 12.70
C GLN A 114 4.99 6.77 13.28
N GLU A 115 3.92 7.23 12.65
CA GLU A 115 2.55 6.96 13.07
C GLU A 115 2.08 5.51 12.80
N ILE A 116 2.70 4.79 11.86
CA ILE A 116 2.37 3.38 11.60
C ILE A 116 2.86 2.48 12.73
N ALA A 117 1.98 1.82 13.49
CA ALA A 117 2.36 0.97 14.62
C ALA A 117 3.15 -0.29 14.18
N GLU A 118 2.84 -0.83 13.01
CA GLU A 118 3.31 -2.11 12.48
C GLU A 118 4.70 -1.98 11.82
N LYS A 119 5.71 -1.62 12.62
CA LYS A 119 7.08 -1.34 12.12
C LYS A 119 7.73 -2.52 11.40
N ASP A 120 7.36 -3.74 11.75
CA ASP A 120 7.93 -4.96 11.16
C ASP A 120 7.31 -5.35 9.82
N HIS A 121 6.24 -4.67 9.40
CA HIS A 121 5.59 -4.94 8.12
C HIS A 121 6.58 -4.75 6.95
N PRO A 122 6.65 -5.68 5.98
CA PRO A 122 7.66 -5.65 4.93
C PRO A 122 7.67 -4.35 4.13
N SER A 123 6.49 -3.80 3.80
CA SER A 123 6.34 -2.55 3.05
C SER A 123 6.84 -1.34 3.85
N VAL A 124 6.59 -1.31 5.18
CA VAL A 124 7.07 -0.25 6.09
C VAL A 124 8.59 -0.31 6.21
N ARG A 125 9.15 -1.51 6.40
CA ARG A 125 10.60 -1.72 6.46
C ARG A 125 11.28 -1.31 5.17
N ARG A 126 10.74 -1.72 4.01
CA ARG A 126 11.28 -1.38 2.70
C ARG A 126 11.32 0.13 2.49
N LEU A 127 10.21 0.82 2.77
CA LEU A 127 10.14 2.27 2.63
C LEU A 127 11.06 3.00 3.63
N SER A 128 11.08 2.56 4.89
CA SER A 128 11.96 3.14 5.92
C SER A 128 13.44 3.00 5.56
N ASN A 129 13.83 1.84 5.01
CA ASN A 129 15.19 1.61 4.53
C ASN A 129 15.54 2.51 3.35
N ALA A 130 14.64 2.68 2.38
CA ALA A 130 14.86 3.57 1.24
C ALA A 130 15.02 5.03 1.67
N VAL A 131 14.19 5.50 2.61
CA VAL A 131 14.32 6.84 3.20
C VAL A 131 15.65 6.98 3.93
N ALA A 132 16.02 6.02 4.79
CA ALA A 132 17.28 6.06 5.52
C ALA A 132 18.51 6.05 4.60
N GLN A 133 18.48 5.27 3.51
CA GLN A 133 19.55 5.25 2.51
C GLN A 133 19.67 6.58 1.77
N TRP A 134 18.53 7.17 1.36
CA TRP A 134 18.52 8.48 0.71
C TRP A 134 19.07 9.58 1.63
N GLU A 135 18.71 9.57 2.91
CA GLU A 135 19.21 10.53 3.90
C GLU A 135 20.71 10.40 4.13
N ARG A 136 21.26 9.18 4.15
CA ARG A 136 22.71 8.95 4.25
C ARG A 136 23.47 9.52 3.06
N ARG A 137 22.82 9.68 1.90
CA ARG A 137 23.43 10.27 0.69
C ARG A 137 23.40 11.79 0.71
N MET A 138 22.65 12.42 1.61
CA MET A 138 22.62 13.87 1.73
C MET A 138 23.84 14.40 2.48
N SER A 139 24.41 15.49 1.98
CA SER A 139 25.30 16.28 2.81
C SER A 139 24.52 16.99 3.92
N TRP A 140 25.18 17.30 5.03
CA TRP A 140 24.56 18.04 6.14
C TRP A 140 23.92 19.36 5.68
N TRP A 141 24.55 20.06 4.72
CA TRP A 141 24.02 21.28 4.14
C TRP A 141 22.78 21.04 3.27
N GLN A 142 22.73 19.95 2.51
CA GLN A 142 21.53 19.58 1.75
C GLN A 142 20.38 19.27 2.70
N TYR A 143 20.64 18.48 3.74
CA TYR A 143 19.66 18.19 4.78
C TYR A 143 19.15 19.46 5.46
N LEU A 144 20.05 20.39 5.83
CA LEU A 144 19.68 21.65 6.47
C LEU A 144 18.88 22.55 5.52
N SER A 145 19.34 22.74 4.28
CA SER A 145 18.62 23.53 3.27
C SER A 145 17.21 22.96 3.03
N TRP A 146 17.11 21.64 2.99
CA TRP A 146 15.84 20.97 2.83
C TRP A 146 14.91 21.17 4.04
N LYS A 147 15.45 21.15 5.26
CA LYS A 147 14.69 21.46 6.47
C LYS A 147 14.07 22.87 6.46
N TYR A 148 14.65 23.80 5.71
CA TYR A 148 14.11 25.16 5.50
C TYR A 148 13.21 25.29 4.25
N GLY A 149 12.81 24.18 3.64
CA GLY A 149 11.84 24.15 2.54
C GLY A 149 12.44 24.24 1.14
N PHE A 150 13.78 24.16 1.00
CA PHE A 150 14.40 24.10 -0.32
C PHE A 150 14.37 22.66 -0.88
N PRO A 151 14.00 22.44 -2.15
CA PRO A 151 13.98 21.10 -2.71
C PRO A 151 15.41 20.52 -2.75
N PRO A 152 15.61 19.27 -2.28
CA PRO A 152 16.92 18.65 -2.35
C PRO A 152 17.32 18.43 -3.82
N LYS A 153 18.57 18.77 -4.17
CA LYS A 153 19.10 18.57 -5.53
C LYS A 153 19.25 17.09 -5.91
N LEU A 154 19.27 16.19 -4.92
CA LEU A 154 19.43 14.77 -5.14
C LEU A 154 18.05 14.14 -5.38
N PRO A 155 17.74 13.69 -6.62
CA PRO A 155 16.47 13.01 -6.89
C PRO A 155 16.41 11.74 -6.04
N LEU A 156 15.27 11.55 -5.37
CA LEU A 156 15.03 10.32 -4.63
C LEU A 156 14.70 9.21 -5.62
N THR A 157 15.53 8.17 -5.63
CA THR A 157 15.33 6.98 -6.43
C THR A 157 14.90 5.85 -5.49
N ILE A 158 13.69 5.33 -5.66
CA ILE A 158 13.31 4.03 -5.09
C ILE A 158 13.66 2.93 -6.09
N ASP A 159 14.25 1.87 -5.59
CA ASP A 159 14.70 0.68 -6.33
C ASP A 159 13.60 -0.40 -6.42
N PHE A 160 12.41 -0.10 -5.91
CA PHE A 160 11.24 -0.98 -5.94
C PHE A 160 10.04 -0.28 -6.58
N LEU A 161 9.08 -1.08 -7.03
CA LEU A 161 7.88 -0.58 -7.70
C LEU A 161 6.99 0.19 -6.70
N PRO A 162 6.57 1.43 -7.00
CA PRO A 162 5.77 2.23 -6.08
C PRO A 162 4.44 1.56 -5.71
N GLY A 163 4.23 1.40 -4.41
CA GLY A 163 2.97 1.02 -3.79
C GLY A 163 2.49 -0.40 -4.03
N GLU A 164 1.61 -0.86 -3.14
CA GLU A 164 1.03 -2.21 -3.13
C GLU A 164 -0.50 -2.15 -3.21
N PHE A 165 -1.09 -2.99 -4.06
CA PHE A 165 -2.55 -3.05 -4.22
C PHE A 165 -3.25 -3.83 -3.11
N THR A 166 -2.59 -4.87 -2.59
CA THR A 166 -3.15 -5.83 -1.62
C THR A 166 -2.09 -6.21 -0.61
N ASP A 167 -2.52 -6.45 0.63
CA ASP A 167 -1.63 -6.85 1.71
C ASP A 167 -1.30 -8.35 1.59
N THR A 168 -0.07 -8.65 1.20
CA THR A 168 0.39 -10.04 1.04
C THR A 168 0.52 -10.77 2.38
N THR A 169 0.57 -10.06 3.52
CA THR A 169 0.66 -10.69 4.84
C THR A 169 -0.67 -11.26 5.32
N LEU A 170 -1.78 -10.82 4.70
CA LEU A 170 -3.13 -11.33 4.97
C LEU A 170 -3.50 -12.51 4.08
N VAL A 171 -2.78 -12.73 2.98
CA VAL A 171 -2.94 -13.92 2.15
C VAL A 171 -2.20 -15.05 2.84
N SER A 172 -2.94 -15.94 3.50
CA SER A 172 -2.36 -17.19 4.03
C SER A 172 -1.54 -17.85 2.93
N PRO A 173 -0.32 -18.36 3.23
CA PRO A 173 0.48 -19.05 2.22
C PRO A 173 -0.38 -20.16 1.59
N PRO A 174 -0.23 -20.43 0.28
CA PRO A 174 -0.92 -21.57 -0.32
C PRO A 174 -0.56 -22.78 0.51
N THR A 175 -1.57 -23.39 1.15
CA THR A 175 -1.46 -24.69 1.79
C THR A 175 -0.83 -25.59 0.75
N SER A 176 0.46 -25.90 0.92
CA SER A 176 1.14 -26.87 0.08
C SER A 176 0.29 -28.14 0.13
N PRO A 177 0.04 -28.82 -1.01
CA PRO A 177 -0.75 -30.02 -0.99
C PRO A 177 -0.04 -31.03 -0.08
N GLU A 178 -0.67 -31.34 1.05
CA GLU A 178 -0.33 -32.48 1.88
C GLU A 178 -0.22 -33.69 0.93
N THR A 179 1.01 -34.13 0.70
CA THR A 179 1.24 -35.40 0.02
C THR A 179 0.69 -36.46 0.96
N PRO A 180 -0.33 -37.24 0.58
CA PRO A 180 -0.81 -38.30 1.44
C PRO A 180 0.29 -39.34 1.54
N SER A 181 0.93 -39.40 2.71
CA SER A 181 1.91 -40.43 3.04
C SER A 181 1.16 -41.75 3.13
N ALA A 182 1.20 -42.54 2.05
CA ALA A 182 0.65 -43.89 2.04
C ALA A 182 1.53 -44.79 2.92
N PRO A 183 0.95 -45.63 3.81
CA PRO A 183 1.72 -46.62 4.54
C PRO A 183 2.14 -47.75 3.57
N PHE A 184 3.44 -48.05 3.55
CA PHE A 184 3.98 -49.23 2.87
C PHE A 184 3.37 -50.52 3.45
N PRO A 185 3.03 -51.53 2.62
CA PRO A 185 2.62 -52.83 3.13
C PRO A 185 3.83 -53.58 3.73
N PRO A 186 3.62 -54.44 4.75
CA PRO A 186 4.70 -55.22 5.35
C PRO A 186 5.22 -56.29 4.38
N VAL A 187 6.55 -56.39 4.30
CA VAL A 187 7.28 -57.43 3.58
C VAL A 187 7.02 -58.77 4.25
N GLN A 188 6.44 -59.73 3.51
CA GLN A 188 6.37 -61.13 3.95
C GLN A 188 7.78 -61.71 3.99
N GLN A 189 8.23 -62.15 5.17
CA GLN A 189 9.39 -63.03 5.29
C GLN A 189 8.97 -64.47 5.00
N VAL A 190 9.71 -65.11 4.10
CA VAL A 190 9.61 -66.52 3.72
C VAL A 190 10.37 -67.35 4.74
N ALA A 191 9.71 -68.36 5.30
CA ALA A 191 10.31 -69.59 5.85
C ALA A 191 9.32 -70.73 5.65
#